data_AF-A0AAE0XIA8-F1
#
_entry.id   AF-A0AAE0XIA8-F1
#
_cell.length_a   1.000
_cell.length_b   1.000
_cell.length_c   1.000
_cell.angle_alpha   90.00
_cell.angle_beta   90.00
_cell.angle_gamma   90.00
#
_symmetry.space_group_name_H-M   'P 1'
#
loop_
_entity.id
_entity.type
_entity.pdbx_description
1 polymer ?
#
loop_
_entity_poly.entity_id
_entity_poly.type
_entity_poly.pdbx_seq_one_letter_code
_entity_poly.pdbx_strand_id
1 'polypeptide(L)'
;MSFGWEEDEGRILEQHLVCVFVGGRFVIAQRGNSPELELSENGQGAKIFAFITDPFYEQLALAIREFWAVQAEEGNSFSLTTGTVEGESSPGMLLVETLVLNISRVAAGMKPFPIHPNFQLGFANNLECTWAYLIDLDNNVFHIFFCHEAKHPGHLFESVGGPGAWVPRHIMTMSLDEAYSLRQEKGWDLTDGGGALPAFFQEIKKACKDARKGEHRKARKCPNEKDIGNPAAGSKQAGAYPPRPGLKCPKRNKTIVNSDDDSG
;
A
#
# COMPACT_ATOMS: atom_id res chain seq x y z
N MET A 1 -2.70 -31.54 -16.27
CA MET A 1 -2.17 -30.20 -16.56
C MET A 1 -1.63 -29.61 -15.27
N SER A 2 -0.39 -29.97 -14.93
CA SER A 2 0.43 -29.23 -13.97
C SER A 2 0.79 -27.91 -14.63
N PHE A 3 0.44 -26.78 -14.01
CA PHE A 3 1.08 -25.52 -14.37
C PHE A 3 2.48 -25.58 -13.77
N GLY A 4 3.44 -26.04 -14.57
CA GLY A 4 4.85 -26.01 -14.23
C GLY A 4 5.24 -24.57 -13.96
N TRP A 5 5.55 -24.26 -12.70
CA TRP A 5 6.44 -23.17 -12.36
C TRP A 5 7.89 -23.64 -12.63
N GLU A 6 8.10 -24.30 -13.77
CA GLU A 6 9.42 -24.78 -14.18
C GLU A 6 10.28 -23.54 -14.41
N GLU A 7 11.11 -23.29 -13.42
CA GLU A 7 12.49 -22.82 -13.47
C GLU A 7 13.05 -22.53 -14.88
N ASP A 8 12.48 -21.56 -15.59
CA ASP A 8 13.22 -20.86 -16.62
C ASP A 8 14.35 -20.12 -15.90
N GLU A 9 15.59 -20.57 -16.10
CA GLU A 9 16.82 -20.17 -15.39
C GLU A 9 17.20 -18.68 -15.51
N GLY A 10 16.34 -17.83 -16.07
CA GLY A 10 16.39 -16.40 -15.86
C GLY A 10 15.55 -16.01 -14.65
N ARG A 11 16.14 -15.95 -13.45
CA ARG A 11 15.47 -15.39 -12.27
C ARG A 11 15.09 -13.93 -12.55
N ILE A 12 13.87 -13.71 -13.04
CA ILE A 12 13.27 -12.38 -13.06
C ILE A 12 13.15 -12.00 -11.58
N LEU A 13 13.97 -11.03 -11.15
CA LEU A 13 13.83 -10.44 -9.82
C LEU A 13 12.40 -9.93 -9.69
N GLU A 14 11.61 -10.54 -8.80
CA GLU A 14 10.28 -10.06 -8.52
C GLU A 14 10.43 -8.77 -7.72
N GLN A 15 9.94 -7.68 -8.30
CA GLN A 15 9.91 -6.39 -7.63
C GLN A 15 8.54 -6.23 -6.96
N HIS A 16 8.56 -5.70 -5.75
CA HIS A 16 7.37 -5.49 -4.95
C HIS A 16 7.30 -4.06 -4.44
N LEU A 17 6.08 -3.64 -4.11
CA LEU A 17 5.81 -2.37 -3.43
C LEU A 17 5.15 -2.63 -2.08
N VAL A 18 5.72 -2.13 -1.00
CA VAL A 18 5.10 -2.16 0.32
C VAL A 18 4.61 -0.78 0.70
N CYS A 19 3.35 -0.69 1.09
CA CYS A 19 2.65 0.55 1.37
C CYS A 19 1.99 0.54 2.76
N VAL A 20 1.92 1.72 3.38
CA VAL A 20 1.07 1.97 4.55
C VAL A 20 0.14 3.13 4.23
N PHE A 21 -1.15 2.96 4.53
CA PHE A 21 -2.20 3.94 4.28
C PHE A 21 -2.88 4.31 5.60
N VAL A 22 -3.02 5.61 5.86
CA VAL A 22 -3.63 6.16 7.06
C VAL A 22 -4.09 7.60 6.82
N GLY A 23 -5.23 7.98 7.38
CA GLY A 23 -5.83 9.30 7.21
C GLY A 23 -6.23 9.59 5.76
N GLY A 24 -6.66 8.59 5.00
CA GLY A 24 -7.10 8.73 3.61
C GLY A 24 -5.96 8.93 2.60
N ARG A 25 -4.71 8.63 2.99
CA ARG A 25 -3.54 8.77 2.11
C ARG A 25 -2.47 7.71 2.38
N PHE A 26 -1.64 7.46 1.38
CA PHE A 26 -0.40 6.71 1.53
C PHE A 26 0.60 7.54 2.33
N VAL A 27 1.17 6.94 3.37
CA VAL A 27 2.19 7.57 4.22
C VAL A 27 3.56 6.91 4.08
N ILE A 28 3.58 5.66 3.61
CA ILE A 28 4.79 4.90 3.30
C ILE A 28 4.59 4.19 1.97
N ALA A 29 5.60 4.21 1.11
CA ALA A 29 5.65 3.47 -0.15
C ALA A 29 7.11 3.11 -0.46
N GLN A 30 7.48 1.85 -0.26
CA GLN A 30 8.83 1.35 -0.50
C GLN A 30 8.81 0.28 -1.58
N ARG A 31 9.60 0.51 -2.62
CA ARG A 31 9.96 -0.54 -3.55
C ARG A 31 11.02 -1.43 -2.92
N GLY A 32 10.86 -2.73 -3.07
CA GLY A 32 11.91 -3.70 -2.82
C GLY A 32 12.07 -4.61 -4.02
N ASN A 33 13.24 -5.23 -4.08
CA ASN A 33 13.56 -6.27 -5.03
C ASN A 33 13.84 -7.52 -4.20
N SER A 34 13.08 -8.59 -4.41
CA SER A 34 13.33 -9.85 -3.73
C SER A 34 14.04 -10.81 -4.69
N PRO A 35 15.23 -11.32 -4.34
CA PRO A 35 15.79 -12.47 -5.04
C PRO A 35 15.03 -13.77 -4.70
N GLU A 36 14.19 -13.73 -3.66
CA GLU A 36 13.38 -14.84 -3.18
C GLU A 36 11.97 -14.75 -3.79
N LEU A 37 11.37 -15.91 -4.08
CA LEU A 37 9.99 -15.99 -4.52
C LEU A 37 9.07 -15.34 -3.48
N GLU A 38 8.20 -14.43 -3.90
CA GLU A 38 7.29 -13.74 -2.97
C GLU A 38 6.35 -14.68 -2.21
N LEU A 39 6.12 -15.87 -2.77
CA LEU A 39 5.32 -16.95 -2.19
C LEU A 39 6.13 -18.03 -1.48
N SER A 40 7.33 -17.67 -1.00
CA SER A 40 8.20 -18.51 -0.18
C SER A 40 8.26 -18.01 1.26
N GLU A 41 8.71 -18.87 2.17
CA GLU A 41 8.78 -18.56 3.60
C GLU A 41 9.69 -17.36 3.92
N ASN A 42 10.64 -17.09 3.03
CA ASN A 42 11.52 -15.94 3.15
C ASN A 42 11.06 -14.74 2.30
N GLY A 43 10.04 -14.90 1.46
CA GLY A 43 9.51 -13.84 0.60
C GLY A 43 9.04 -12.61 1.38
N GLN A 44 8.95 -11.46 0.71
CA GLN A 44 8.57 -10.22 1.37
C GLN A 44 7.15 -10.31 1.95
N GLY A 45 6.23 -10.98 1.25
CA GLY A 45 4.89 -11.27 1.76
C GLY A 45 4.89 -11.99 3.12
N ALA A 46 5.76 -12.99 3.31
CA ALA A 46 5.91 -13.69 4.59
C ALA A 46 6.42 -12.76 5.70
N LYS A 47 7.45 -11.97 5.39
CA LYS A 47 8.07 -11.02 6.33
C LYS A 47 7.07 -9.97 6.80
N ILE A 48 6.26 -9.43 5.88
CA ILE A 48 5.20 -8.48 6.20
C ILE A 48 4.10 -9.15 7.03
N PHE A 49 3.67 -10.35 6.65
CA PHE A 49 2.67 -11.09 7.41
C PHE A 49 3.14 -11.38 8.85
N ALA A 50 4.38 -11.83 9.02
CA ALA A 50 4.97 -12.05 10.34
C ALA A 50 5.00 -10.77 11.19
N PHE A 51 5.30 -9.63 10.55
CA PHE A 51 5.34 -8.32 11.19
C PHE A 51 3.96 -7.83 11.63
N ILE A 52 2.94 -7.87 10.76
CA ILE A 52 1.60 -7.36 11.08
C ILE A 52 0.86 -8.23 12.10
N THR A 53 1.27 -9.48 12.24
CA THR A 53 0.70 -10.42 13.21
C THR A 53 1.48 -10.45 14.52
N ASP A 54 2.50 -9.61 14.68
CA ASP A 54 3.22 -9.46 15.94
C ASP A 54 2.36 -8.68 16.95
N PRO A 55 2.27 -9.09 18.23
CA PRO A 55 1.53 -8.35 19.24
C PRO A 55 1.97 -6.88 19.38
N PHE A 56 3.22 -6.55 19.04
CA PHE A 56 3.71 -5.18 19.05
C PHE A 56 3.08 -4.31 17.95
N TYR A 57 2.50 -4.93 16.91
CA TYR A 57 1.93 -4.23 15.78
C TYR A 57 0.78 -3.30 16.18
N GLU A 58 -0.08 -3.67 17.12
CA GLU A 58 -1.21 -2.82 17.54
C GLU A 58 -0.74 -1.48 18.14
N GLN A 59 0.28 -1.53 18.99
CA GLN A 59 0.88 -0.35 19.61
C GLN A 59 1.52 0.54 18.53
N LEU A 60 2.16 -0.10 17.56
CA LEU A 60 2.69 0.55 16.37
C LEU A 60 1.59 1.25 15.56
N ALA A 61 0.50 0.54 15.23
CA ALA A 61 -0.59 1.07 14.42
C ALA A 61 -1.22 2.29 15.10
N LEU A 62 -1.39 2.23 16.42
CA LEU A 62 -1.86 3.37 17.22
C LEU A 62 -0.90 4.56 17.15
N ALA A 63 0.41 4.33 17.38
CA ALA A 63 1.42 5.37 17.32
C ALA A 63 1.48 6.06 15.93
N ILE A 64 1.34 5.30 14.84
CA ILE A 64 1.28 5.85 13.48
C ILE A 64 0.03 6.71 13.30
N ARG A 65 -1.15 6.23 13.73
CA ARG A 65 -2.41 6.99 13.62
C ARG A 65 -2.33 8.31 14.39
N GLU A 66 -1.84 8.29 15.63
CA GLU A 66 -1.70 9.48 16.48
C GLU A 66 -0.72 10.49 15.87
N PHE A 67 0.45 10.02 15.42
CA PHE A 67 1.43 10.88 14.77
C PHE A 67 0.84 11.61 13.56
N TRP A 68 0.12 10.88 12.69
CA TRP A 68 -0.45 11.48 11.48
C TRP A 68 -1.68 12.35 11.75
N ALA A 69 -2.44 12.08 12.81
CA ALA A 69 -3.50 12.97 13.27
C ALA A 69 -2.93 14.34 13.66
N VAL A 70 -1.85 14.37 14.45
CA VAL A 70 -1.17 15.62 14.83
C VAL A 70 -0.64 16.37 13.61
N GLN A 71 0.01 15.67 12.67
CA GLN A 71 0.52 16.31 11.45
C GLN A 71 -0.60 16.89 10.57
N ALA A 72 -1.77 16.25 10.53
CA ALA A 72 -2.93 16.77 9.80
C ALA A 72 -3.48 18.06 10.43
N GLU A 73 -3.54 18.14 11.77
CA GLU A 73 -4.00 19.33 12.49
C GLU A 73 -3.05 20.53 12.36
N GLU A 74 -1.75 20.28 12.34
CA GLU A 74 -0.72 21.32 12.18
C GLU A 74 -0.74 21.96 10.79
N GLY A 75 -1.53 21.45 9.85
CA GLY A 75 -1.50 21.89 8.46
C GLY A 75 -0.14 21.64 7.80
N ASN A 76 0.69 20.79 8.42
CA ASN A 76 1.95 20.31 7.88
C ASN A 76 1.61 19.37 6.72
N SER A 77 1.32 19.99 5.58
CA SER A 77 1.49 19.39 4.28
C SER A 77 2.97 19.05 4.19
N PHE A 78 3.33 17.84 4.62
CA PHE A 78 4.64 17.30 4.36
C PHE A 78 4.74 17.17 2.83
N SER A 79 5.26 18.23 2.20
CA SER A 79 5.50 18.25 0.76
C SER A 79 6.69 17.36 0.50
N LEU A 80 6.42 16.22 -0.13
CA LEU A 80 7.46 15.29 -0.58
C LEU A 80 8.34 15.96 -1.63
N THR A 81 9.49 16.50 -1.22
CA THR A 81 10.56 16.90 -2.15
C THR A 81 11.49 15.72 -2.37
N THR A 82 11.29 14.99 -3.47
CA THR A 82 12.14 13.86 -3.92
C THR A 82 13.62 14.11 -3.67
N GLY A 83 14.24 13.31 -2.80
CA GLY A 83 15.66 13.35 -2.49
C GLY A 83 16.19 11.93 -2.50
N THR A 84 17.08 11.64 -3.44
CA THR A 84 17.78 10.38 -3.60
C THR A 84 18.79 10.20 -2.47
N VAL A 85 18.63 9.16 -1.65
CA VAL A 85 19.69 8.67 -0.76
C VAL A 85 20.38 7.53 -1.49
N GLU A 86 21.59 7.76 -1.99
CA GLU A 86 22.47 6.70 -2.48
C GLU A 86 23.17 6.06 -1.27
N GLY A 87 22.78 4.83 -0.94
CA GLY A 87 23.40 4.05 0.12
C GLY A 87 23.19 2.56 -0.13
N GLU A 88 24.29 1.79 -0.14
CA GLU A 88 24.37 0.36 -0.46
C GLU A 88 23.83 -0.55 0.67
N SER A 89 22.73 -0.19 1.31
CA SER A 89 22.02 -1.11 2.22
C SER A 89 21.06 -2.00 1.41
N SER A 90 21.06 -3.29 1.72
CA SER A 90 20.15 -4.28 1.13
C SER A 90 18.70 -3.77 1.15
N PRO A 91 18.03 -3.57 -0.01
CA PRO A 91 16.75 -2.86 -0.10
C PRO A 91 15.57 -3.48 0.68
N GLY A 92 15.66 -4.77 1.04
CA GLY A 92 14.54 -5.53 1.63
C GLY A 92 14.38 -5.37 3.16
N MET A 93 15.47 -5.17 3.92
CA MET A 93 15.38 -4.99 5.38
C MET A 93 14.96 -3.58 5.78
N LEU A 94 15.15 -2.61 4.89
CA LEU A 94 14.99 -1.19 5.21
C LEU A 94 13.56 -0.80 5.61
N LEU A 95 12.49 -1.46 5.13
CA LEU A 95 11.13 -1.01 5.47
C LEU A 95 10.78 -1.33 6.91
N VAL A 96 10.89 -2.60 7.28
CA VAL A 96 10.51 -3.07 8.62
C VAL A 96 11.41 -2.40 9.64
N GLU A 97 12.72 -2.31 9.37
CA GLU A 97 13.65 -1.58 10.23
C GLU A 97 13.32 -0.08 10.28
N THR A 98 13.01 0.58 9.15
CA THR A 98 12.65 2.01 9.15
C THR A 98 11.31 2.26 9.83
N LEU A 99 10.33 1.37 9.69
CA LEU A 99 9.08 1.41 10.44
C LEU A 99 9.41 1.30 11.92
N VAL A 100 10.06 0.20 12.34
CA VAL A 100 10.47 -0.06 13.73
C VAL A 100 11.23 1.12 14.31
N LEU A 101 12.19 1.68 13.58
CA LEU A 101 13.00 2.83 13.99
C LEU A 101 12.15 4.10 14.16
N ASN A 102 11.26 4.39 13.21
CA ASN A 102 10.35 5.54 13.31
C ASN A 102 9.38 5.38 14.49
N ILE A 103 8.94 4.16 14.78
CA ILE A 103 8.07 3.83 15.89
C ILE A 103 8.79 4.02 17.22
N SER A 104 10.00 3.46 17.36
CA SER A 104 10.81 3.65 18.58
C SER A 104 11.05 5.12 18.87
N ARG A 105 11.18 5.96 17.84
CA ARG A 105 11.29 7.41 17.99
C ARG A 105 10.00 8.04 18.47
N VAL A 106 8.87 7.75 17.85
CA VAL A 106 7.57 8.29 18.26
C VAL A 106 7.26 7.89 19.71
N ALA A 107 7.48 6.62 20.06
CA ALA A 107 7.30 6.11 21.43
C ALA A 107 8.23 6.79 22.45
N ALA A 108 9.43 7.21 22.03
CA ALA A 108 10.35 7.99 22.85
C ALA A 108 10.03 9.50 22.88
N GLY A 109 8.88 9.93 22.37
CA GLY A 109 8.50 11.35 22.24
C GLY A 109 9.37 12.12 21.25
N MET A 110 10.13 11.41 20.40
CA MET A 110 10.98 12.01 19.37
C MET A 110 10.19 12.16 18.07
N LYS A 111 10.55 13.18 17.29
CA LYS A 111 10.06 13.30 15.92
C LYS A 111 10.54 12.07 15.11
N PRO A 112 9.65 11.35 14.40
CA PRO A 112 10.06 10.29 13.51
C PRO A 112 11.01 10.85 12.46
N PHE A 113 11.83 9.99 11.86
CA PHE A 113 12.55 10.41 10.67
C PHE A 113 11.53 10.83 9.62
N PRO A 114 11.80 11.92 8.89
CA PRO A 114 11.05 12.18 7.67
C PRO A 114 11.18 10.92 6.81
N ILE A 115 10.06 10.24 6.57
CA ILE A 115 10.02 9.10 5.63
C ILE A 115 10.49 9.70 4.31
N HIS A 116 11.70 9.31 3.91
CA HIS A 116 12.41 10.03 2.86
C HIS A 116 11.57 9.99 1.57
N PRO A 117 11.52 11.09 0.82
CA PRO A 117 10.66 11.29 -0.35
C PRO A 117 11.00 10.45 -1.59
N ASN A 118 11.75 9.35 -1.42
CA ASN A 118 11.69 8.22 -2.34
C ASN A 118 10.39 7.44 -2.12
N PHE A 119 9.29 8.16 -2.12
CA PHE A 119 7.95 7.60 -2.18
C PHE A 119 7.77 7.08 -3.58
N GLN A 120 8.21 5.84 -3.76
CA GLN A 120 8.13 5.16 -5.04
C GLN A 120 6.70 4.71 -5.29
N LEU A 121 5.69 5.44 -4.85
CA LEU A 121 4.31 5.09 -5.09
C LEU A 121 4.00 5.06 -6.59
N GLY A 122 4.67 5.90 -7.40
CA GLY A 122 4.63 5.81 -8.87
C GLY A 122 5.10 4.46 -9.43
N PHE A 123 5.89 3.69 -8.67
CA PHE A 123 6.25 2.31 -9.03
C PHE A 123 5.03 1.39 -9.10
N ALA A 124 3.94 1.70 -8.39
CA ALA A 124 2.67 0.98 -8.51
C ALA A 124 2.13 1.00 -9.95
N ASN A 125 2.51 1.99 -10.77
CA ASN A 125 2.12 2.07 -12.17
C ASN A 125 3.10 1.37 -13.13
N ASN A 126 4.21 0.84 -12.64
CA ASN A 126 5.19 0.11 -13.43
C ASN A 126 4.76 -1.36 -13.58
N LEU A 127 4.84 -1.90 -14.80
CA LEU A 127 4.56 -3.31 -15.09
C LEU A 127 5.57 -4.27 -14.41
N GLU A 128 6.72 -3.77 -13.96
CA GLU A 128 7.67 -4.52 -13.13
C GLU A 128 7.19 -4.68 -11.68
N CYS A 129 6.22 -3.89 -11.22
CA CYS A 129 5.62 -4.03 -9.89
C CYS A 129 4.66 -5.23 -9.87
N THR A 130 5.23 -6.44 -9.82
CA THR A 130 4.46 -7.68 -9.86
C THR A 130 3.60 -7.87 -8.61
N TRP A 131 4.09 -7.41 -7.46
CA TRP A 131 3.43 -7.53 -6.17
C TRP A 131 3.29 -6.18 -5.50
N ALA A 132 2.18 -5.96 -4.81
CA ALA A 132 2.09 -4.89 -3.82
C ALA A 132 1.39 -5.37 -2.55
N TYR A 133 1.90 -4.90 -1.42
CA TYR A 133 1.40 -5.18 -0.08
C TYR A 133 1.01 -3.86 0.55
N LEU A 134 -0.22 -3.76 1.03
CA LEU A 134 -0.75 -2.52 1.59
C LEU A 134 -1.34 -2.80 2.98
N ILE A 135 -0.79 -2.12 3.96
CA ILE A 135 -1.33 -2.08 5.32
C ILE A 135 -2.22 -0.85 5.41
N ASP A 136 -3.54 -1.06 5.42
CA ASP A 136 -4.54 0.00 5.57
C ASP A 136 -4.94 0.12 7.04
N LEU A 137 -4.38 1.15 7.69
CA LEU A 137 -4.63 1.44 9.09
C LEU A 137 -5.97 2.14 9.32
N ASP A 138 -6.59 2.72 8.29
CA ASP A 138 -7.91 3.34 8.45
C ASP A 138 -9.01 2.28 8.58
N ASN A 139 -8.86 1.19 7.81
CA ASN A 139 -9.83 0.10 7.77
C ASN A 139 -9.40 -1.14 8.58
N ASN A 140 -8.19 -1.13 9.17
CA ASN A 140 -7.62 -2.27 9.92
C ASN A 140 -7.51 -3.55 9.08
N VAL A 141 -7.01 -3.41 7.85
CA VAL A 141 -6.90 -4.52 6.88
C VAL A 141 -5.54 -4.56 6.19
N PHE A 142 -5.14 -5.75 5.77
CA PHE A 142 -4.00 -6.03 4.93
C PHE A 142 -4.47 -6.44 3.54
N HIS A 143 -4.12 -5.64 2.54
CA HIS A 143 -4.40 -5.92 1.14
C HIS A 143 -3.16 -6.48 0.45
N ILE A 144 -3.41 -7.46 -0.41
CA ILE A 144 -2.40 -8.05 -1.29
C ILE A 144 -2.85 -7.82 -2.72
N PHE A 145 -1.92 -7.33 -3.53
CA PHE A 145 -2.08 -7.08 -4.95
C PHE A 145 -1.08 -7.91 -5.73
N PHE A 146 -1.50 -8.36 -6.90
CA PHE A 146 -0.68 -9.15 -7.80
C PHE A 146 -1.06 -8.86 -9.24
N CYS A 147 -0.06 -8.72 -10.12
CA CYS A 147 -0.24 -8.29 -11.51
C CYS A 147 -0.85 -6.88 -11.59
N HIS A 148 -1.37 -6.53 -12.76
CA HIS A 148 -1.83 -5.19 -13.09
C HIS A 148 -3.25 -5.20 -13.61
N GLU A 149 -3.94 -4.09 -13.39
CA GLU A 149 -5.21 -3.80 -14.05
C GLU A 149 -5.30 -2.34 -14.48
N ALA A 150 -6.22 -2.08 -15.40
CA ALA A 150 -6.52 -0.72 -15.80
C ALA A 150 -7.14 0.02 -14.61
N LYS A 151 -6.60 1.20 -14.31
CA LYS A 151 -7.14 2.04 -13.24
C LYS A 151 -8.63 2.34 -13.49
N HIS A 152 -9.40 2.30 -12.41
CA HIS A 152 -10.81 2.67 -12.40
C HIS A 152 -11.15 3.49 -11.14
N PRO A 153 -12.27 4.23 -11.14
CA PRO A 153 -12.74 4.96 -9.95
C PRO A 153 -12.90 4.02 -8.75
N GLY A 154 -12.54 4.50 -7.57
CA GLY A 154 -12.61 3.74 -6.31
C GLY A 154 -11.46 2.76 -6.08
N HIS A 155 -10.48 2.67 -6.99
CA HIS A 155 -9.28 1.87 -6.76
C HIS A 155 -8.41 2.51 -5.67
N LEU A 156 -7.75 1.70 -4.82
CA LEU A 156 -6.90 2.22 -3.73
C LEU A 156 -5.72 3.07 -4.24
N PHE A 157 -5.23 2.76 -5.44
CA PHE A 157 -4.20 3.53 -6.16
C PHE A 157 -4.79 4.51 -7.19
N GLU A 158 -6.06 4.91 -7.08
CA GLU A 158 -6.71 5.85 -8.02
C GLU A 158 -5.93 7.16 -8.17
N SER A 159 -5.42 7.69 -7.05
CA SER A 159 -4.65 8.94 -6.99
C SER A 159 -3.20 8.82 -7.48
N VAL A 160 -2.75 7.62 -7.88
CA VAL A 160 -1.35 7.33 -8.20
C VAL A 160 -1.14 7.26 -9.70
N GLY A 161 -0.42 8.23 -10.27
CA GLY A 161 -0.19 8.34 -11.71
C GLY A 161 -1.40 8.88 -12.49
N GLY A 162 -1.31 8.91 -13.82
CA GLY A 162 -2.35 9.48 -14.69
C GLY A 162 -3.63 8.62 -14.82
N PRO A 163 -4.71 9.15 -15.43
CA PRO A 163 -6.00 8.44 -15.57
C PRO A 163 -5.93 7.12 -16.36
N GLY A 164 -4.99 7.00 -17.30
CA GLY A 164 -4.77 5.78 -18.09
C GLY A 164 -3.64 4.87 -17.56
N ALA A 165 -3.13 5.14 -16.36
CA ALA A 165 -2.06 4.33 -15.78
C ALA A 165 -2.58 2.94 -15.39
N TRP A 166 -1.69 1.94 -15.50
CA TRP A 166 -1.89 0.64 -14.86
C TRP A 166 -1.73 0.80 -13.35
N VAL A 167 -2.40 -0.05 -12.58
CA VAL A 167 -2.28 -0.12 -11.12
C VAL A 167 -2.18 -1.58 -10.69
N PRO A 168 -1.64 -1.88 -9.49
CA PRO A 168 -1.58 -3.24 -8.98
C PRO A 168 -2.99 -3.78 -8.85
N ARG A 169 -3.25 -5.00 -9.33
CA ARG A 169 -4.58 -5.61 -9.23
C ARG A 169 -4.80 -6.19 -7.84
N HIS A 170 -5.94 -5.87 -7.24
CA HIS A 170 -6.32 -6.42 -5.95
C HIS A 170 -6.63 -7.92 -6.06
N ILE A 171 -6.03 -8.75 -5.19
CA ILE A 171 -6.30 -10.20 -5.15
C ILE A 171 -6.86 -10.68 -3.81
N MET A 172 -6.52 -10.01 -2.71
CA MET A 172 -6.91 -10.46 -1.38
C MET A 172 -6.96 -9.29 -0.40
N THR A 173 -7.93 -9.35 0.50
CA THR A 173 -7.99 -8.53 1.71
C THR A 173 -8.21 -9.47 2.88
N MET A 174 -7.52 -9.21 3.98
CA MET A 174 -7.80 -9.81 5.28
C MET A 174 -7.77 -8.71 6.34
N SER A 175 -8.60 -8.82 7.36
CA SER A 175 -8.44 -7.98 8.54
C SER A 175 -7.15 -8.35 9.29
N LEU A 176 -6.62 -7.41 10.04
CA LEU A 176 -5.43 -7.66 10.86
C LEU A 176 -5.73 -8.65 12.00
N ASP A 177 -6.97 -8.66 12.49
CA ASP A 177 -7.45 -9.63 13.48
C ASP A 177 -7.52 -11.06 12.91
N GLU A 178 -7.97 -11.21 11.65
CA GLU A 178 -7.95 -12.47 10.92
C GLU A 178 -6.51 -12.95 10.70
N ALA A 179 -5.61 -12.06 10.30
CA ALA A 179 -4.19 -12.38 10.15
C ALA A 179 -3.58 -12.87 11.48
N TYR A 180 -3.86 -12.17 12.57
CA TYR A 180 -3.41 -12.55 13.91
C TYR A 180 -3.98 -13.91 14.35
N SER A 181 -5.28 -14.13 14.14
CA SER A 181 -5.94 -15.40 14.45
C SER A 181 -5.34 -16.55 13.64
N LEU A 182 -5.07 -16.33 12.35
CA LEU A 182 -4.42 -17.32 11.49
C LEU A 182 -3.03 -17.70 12.01
N ARG A 183 -2.26 -16.73 12.52
CA ARG A 183 -0.97 -16.98 13.17
C ARG A 183 -1.12 -17.86 14.41
N GLN A 184 -2.08 -17.56 15.28
CA GLN A 184 -2.30 -18.27 16.55
C GLN A 184 -2.80 -19.70 16.33
N GLU A 185 -3.82 -19.90 15.48
CA GLU A 185 -4.44 -21.20 15.25
C GLU A 185 -3.51 -22.23 14.59
N LYS A 186 -2.63 -21.76 13.71
CA LYS A 186 -1.80 -22.63 12.86
C LYS A 186 -0.37 -22.78 13.33
N GLY A 187 0.02 -22.05 14.39
CA GLY A 187 1.37 -22.04 14.92
C GLY A 187 2.35 -21.37 13.96
N TRP A 188 2.81 -20.18 14.32
CA TRP A 188 3.94 -19.55 13.64
C TRP A 188 5.19 -19.77 14.47
N ASP A 189 5.88 -20.87 14.22
CA ASP A 189 7.22 -21.06 14.74
C ASP A 189 8.23 -20.69 13.66
N LEU A 190 8.95 -19.59 13.89
CA LEU A 190 10.01 -19.11 13.00
C LEU A 190 11.19 -20.10 12.93
N THR A 191 11.33 -20.99 13.92
CA THR A 191 12.46 -21.93 13.96
C THR A 191 12.19 -23.22 13.19
N ASP A 192 10.92 -23.58 12.98
CA ASP A 192 10.55 -24.94 12.56
C ASP A 192 9.71 -24.99 11.26
N GLY A 193 9.47 -23.84 10.60
CA GLY A 193 8.66 -23.80 9.37
C GLY A 193 7.17 -24.11 9.62
N GLY A 194 6.61 -23.56 10.71
CA GLY A 194 5.25 -23.84 11.18
C GLY A 194 4.11 -23.57 10.17
N GLY A 195 2.97 -24.24 10.36
CA GLY A 195 1.88 -24.40 9.39
C GLY A 195 1.05 -23.16 9.03
N ALA A 196 1.20 -22.04 9.75
CA ALA A 196 0.50 -20.78 9.46
C ALA A 196 0.90 -20.18 8.11
N LEU A 197 2.19 -20.19 7.79
CA LEU A 197 2.74 -19.62 6.58
C LEU A 197 2.33 -20.42 5.33
N PRO A 198 2.35 -21.76 5.36
CA PRO A 198 1.70 -22.58 4.33
C PRO A 198 0.24 -22.22 4.09
N ALA A 199 -0.57 -22.05 5.14
CA ALA A 199 -2.00 -21.73 5.00
C ALA A 199 -2.20 -20.37 4.31
N PHE A 200 -1.51 -19.33 4.78
CA PHE A 200 -1.49 -18.00 4.16
C PHE A 200 -1.12 -18.07 2.67
N PHE A 201 -0.03 -18.78 2.33
CA PHE A 201 0.39 -18.90 0.94
C PHE A 201 -0.55 -19.73 0.09
N GLN A 202 -1.25 -20.72 0.64
CA GLN A 202 -2.28 -21.44 -0.10
C GLN A 202 -3.45 -20.52 -0.47
N GLU A 203 -3.85 -19.62 0.44
CA GLU A 203 -4.88 -18.62 0.16
C GLU A 203 -4.45 -17.65 -0.93
N ILE A 204 -3.23 -17.12 -0.87
CA ILE A 204 -2.69 -16.25 -1.92
C ILE A 204 -2.59 -17.00 -3.25
N LYS A 205 -2.03 -18.23 -3.25
CA LYS A 205 -1.92 -19.06 -4.47
C LYS A 205 -3.28 -19.33 -5.10
N LYS A 206 -4.31 -19.57 -4.28
CA LYS A 206 -5.69 -19.73 -4.73
C LYS A 206 -6.22 -18.42 -5.34
N ALA A 207 -6.07 -17.30 -4.65
CA ALA A 207 -6.49 -15.98 -5.13
C ALA A 207 -5.83 -15.61 -6.47
N CYS A 208 -4.51 -15.83 -6.62
CA CYS A 208 -3.79 -15.61 -7.87
C CYS A 208 -4.32 -16.49 -9.02
N LYS A 209 -4.60 -17.77 -8.75
CA LYS A 209 -5.18 -18.69 -9.76
C LYS A 209 -6.55 -18.22 -10.22
N ASP A 210 -7.40 -17.77 -9.30
CA ASP A 210 -8.76 -17.34 -9.63
C ASP A 210 -8.77 -15.99 -10.37
N ALA A 211 -7.86 -15.06 -10.00
CA ALA A 211 -7.63 -13.82 -10.74
C ALA A 211 -7.24 -14.08 -12.21
N ARG A 212 -6.31 -15.03 -12.46
CA ARG A 212 -5.89 -15.42 -13.82
C ARG A 212 -7.00 -16.09 -14.63
N LYS A 213 -7.84 -16.93 -14.01
CA LYS A 213 -8.98 -17.56 -14.70
C LYS A 213 -10.00 -16.52 -15.19
N GLY A 214 -10.19 -15.43 -14.45
CA GLY A 214 -11.05 -14.31 -14.83
C GLY A 214 -10.60 -13.64 -16.13
N GLU A 215 -9.29 -13.48 -16.34
CA GLU A 215 -8.72 -12.88 -17.55
C GLU A 215 -8.91 -13.72 -18.79
N HIS A 216 -8.62 -15.02 -18.73
CA HIS A 216 -8.79 -15.89 -19.90
C HIS A 216 -10.23 -15.94 -20.40
N ARG A 217 -11.22 -15.74 -19.51
CA ARG A 217 -12.63 -15.63 -19.89
C ARG A 217 -12.97 -14.28 -20.54
N LYS A 218 -12.34 -13.19 -20.10
CA LYS A 218 -12.52 -11.85 -20.70
C LYS A 218 -11.77 -11.71 -22.02
N ALA A 219 -10.56 -12.24 -22.14
CA ALA A 219 -9.79 -12.26 -23.39
C ALA A 219 -10.49 -13.04 -24.51
N ARG A 220 -11.27 -14.08 -24.18
CA ARG A 220 -12.15 -14.79 -25.14
C ARG A 220 -13.40 -14.01 -25.55
N LYS A 221 -13.69 -12.89 -24.88
CA LYS A 221 -14.82 -11.98 -25.18
C LYS A 221 -14.38 -10.58 -25.58
N CYS A 222 -13.08 -10.31 -25.72
CA CYS A 222 -12.64 -9.08 -26.35
C CYS A 222 -13.18 -9.07 -27.78
N PRO A 223 -13.93 -8.04 -28.19
CA PRO A 223 -14.32 -7.90 -29.59
C PRO A 223 -13.05 -7.92 -30.45
N ASN A 224 -13.14 -8.49 -31.65
CA ASN A 224 -12.00 -8.58 -32.54
C ASN A 224 -11.38 -7.19 -32.69
N GLU A 225 -10.06 -7.11 -32.82
CA GLU A 225 -9.29 -5.87 -33.06
C GLU A 225 -9.83 -5.03 -34.24
N LYS A 226 -10.66 -5.64 -35.10
CA LYS A 226 -11.38 -5.01 -36.22
C LYS A 226 -12.60 -4.17 -35.81
N ASP A 227 -13.08 -4.29 -34.58
CA ASP A 227 -14.26 -3.58 -34.06
C ASP A 227 -13.89 -2.30 -33.31
N ILE A 228 -12.59 -2.04 -33.08
CA ILE A 228 -12.11 -0.78 -32.49
C ILE A 228 -11.94 0.24 -33.61
N GLY A 229 -13.07 0.85 -34.00
CA GLY A 229 -13.06 2.04 -34.85
C GLY A 229 -12.22 3.13 -34.20
N ASN A 230 -11.21 3.60 -34.93
CA ASN A 230 -10.30 4.68 -34.58
C ASN A 230 -11.10 5.94 -34.13
N PRO A 231 -11.11 6.35 -32.85
CA PRO A 231 -11.79 7.56 -32.46
C PRO A 231 -10.93 8.75 -32.91
N ALA A 232 -11.38 9.37 -34.00
CA ALA A 232 -10.81 10.57 -34.56
C ALA A 232 -10.64 11.67 -33.48
N ALA A 233 -9.48 12.32 -33.55
CA ALA A 233 -9.13 13.49 -32.77
C ALA A 233 -10.21 14.58 -32.87
N GLY A 234 -10.77 14.98 -31.72
CA GLY A 234 -11.83 15.99 -31.69
C GLY A 234 -12.14 16.56 -30.31
N SER A 235 -11.54 17.73 -30.03
CA SER A 235 -12.11 18.86 -29.28
C SER A 235 -11.88 18.99 -27.75
N LYS A 236 -11.95 20.27 -27.36
CA LYS A 236 -11.48 20.95 -26.14
C LYS A 236 -12.52 20.98 -25.02
N GLN A 237 -12.00 21.32 -23.84
CA GLN A 237 -12.59 22.10 -22.73
C GLN A 237 -13.40 21.43 -21.60
N ALA A 238 -12.84 21.63 -20.40
CA ALA A 238 -13.45 22.04 -19.13
C ALA A 238 -14.77 21.36 -18.67
N GLY A 239 -14.65 20.54 -17.63
CA GLY A 239 -15.74 20.17 -16.75
C GLY A 239 -15.28 20.22 -15.29
N ALA A 240 -15.81 21.19 -14.54
CA ALA A 240 -15.66 21.27 -13.09
C ALA A 240 -16.25 20.02 -12.42
N TYR A 241 -15.54 19.47 -11.43
CA TYR A 241 -16.06 18.38 -10.62
C TYR A 241 -17.12 18.89 -9.63
N PRO A 242 -18.21 18.15 -9.39
CA PRO A 242 -19.13 18.46 -8.30
C PRO A 242 -18.47 18.19 -6.94
N PRO A 243 -18.81 18.96 -5.89
CA PRO A 243 -18.29 18.72 -4.55
C PRO A 243 -18.82 17.39 -3.98
N ARG A 244 -17.95 16.66 -3.27
CA ARG A 244 -18.36 15.50 -2.45
C ARG A 244 -19.33 15.95 -1.34
N PRO A 245 -20.37 15.18 -1.00
CA PRO A 245 -21.23 15.50 0.13
C PRO A 245 -20.50 15.27 1.46
N GLY A 246 -20.35 16.36 2.23
CA GLY A 246 -20.62 16.35 3.66
C GLY A 246 -19.54 15.83 4.62
N LEU A 247 -18.40 16.51 4.73
CA LEU A 247 -17.69 16.64 6.01
C LEU A 247 -17.90 18.09 6.49
N LYS A 248 -18.76 18.27 7.50
CA LYS A 248 -18.97 19.57 8.14
C LYS A 248 -17.74 19.91 8.97
N CYS A 249 -16.97 20.92 8.57
CA CYS A 249 -16.00 21.57 9.45
C CYS A 249 -16.75 22.20 10.64
N PRO A 250 -16.24 22.08 11.89
CA PRO A 250 -16.79 22.82 13.01
C PRO A 250 -16.56 24.32 12.81
N LYS A 251 -17.62 25.11 13.03
CA LYS A 251 -17.56 26.57 12.99
C LYS A 251 -16.63 27.07 14.10
N ARG A 252 -15.58 27.79 13.74
CA ARG A 252 -14.77 28.60 14.68
C ARG A 252 -15.67 29.68 15.28
N ASN A 253 -15.92 29.62 16.58
CA ASN A 253 -16.47 30.73 17.34
C ASN A 253 -15.41 31.85 17.37
N LYS A 254 -15.74 33.02 16.80
CA LYS A 254 -15.00 34.25 17.04
C LYS A 254 -15.41 34.77 18.42
N THR A 255 -14.55 34.59 19.41
CA THR A 255 -14.59 35.38 20.63
C THR A 255 -14.00 36.75 20.28
N ILE A 256 -14.84 37.78 20.30
CA ILE A 256 -14.41 39.18 20.27
C ILE A 256 -13.91 39.48 21.69
N VAL A 257 -12.62 39.75 21.84
CA VAL A 257 -12.06 40.35 23.04
C VAL A 257 -12.11 41.85 22.82
N ASN A 258 -12.93 42.54 23.61
CA ASN A 258 -12.84 44.00 23.75
C ASN A 258 -11.62 44.29 24.63
N SER A 259 -10.67 45.05 24.10
CA SER A 259 -9.67 45.74 24.90
C SER A 259 -10.19 47.15 25.16
N ASP A 260 -10.56 47.41 26.41
CA ASP A 260 -10.69 48.75 26.96
C ASP A 260 -9.29 49.35 27.07
N ASP A 261 -9.02 50.42 26.32
CA ASP A 261 -7.88 51.30 26.58
C ASP A 261 -8.40 52.65 27.06
N ASP A 262 -8.22 52.83 28.35
CA ASP A 262 -8.31 54.05 29.14
C ASP A 262 -7.01 54.85 28.91
N SER A 263 -7.07 56.01 28.25
CA SER A 263 -6.13 57.13 28.48
C SER A 263 -6.50 58.37 27.64
N GLY A 264 -6.97 59.41 28.33
CA GLY A 264 -7.16 60.75 27.76
C GLY A 264 -8.22 61.57 28.49
#